data_AF-A0A1S2IY04-F1
#
_entry.id   AF-A0A1S2IY04-F1
#
_cell.length_a   1.000
_cell.length_b   1.000
_cell.length_c   1.000
_cell.angle_alpha   90.00
_cell.angle_beta   90.00
_cell.angle_gamma   90.00
#
_symmetry.space_group_name_H-M   'P 1'
#
loop_
_entity.id
_entity.type
_entity.pdbx_description
1 polymer ?
#
loop_
_entity_poly.entity_id
_entity_poly.type
_entity_poly.pdbx_seq_one_letter_code
_entity_poly.pdbx_strand_id
1 'polypeptide(L)'
;MGILNRLFGRDKDQPVDDGAEGLTVLSGTTTTCRDAILALAARHDASDAGYVELNGSLQREPTNPADPNAVAVMVEGERIGYLPGYATAAANVSTIGSRAVRVQIFTEMLPKGPRAEAWAWLGNGSLRWEWTSTNRPPMSSKAKAAAHHEGSREMVREGLARGGQRAAEFNRGMVNGVHYLELAEPIKELKRENRLEEALDLCHAAIQGAEASRDGREPAPFYTEQAAIILRKLGRRDDEIAVLQRWLKLCPPEHRDGSRIGARLVKLMG
;
A
#
# COMPACT_ATOMS: atom_id res chain seq x y z
N MET A 1 -33.11 8.29 -4.29
CA MET A 1 -32.38 8.87 -3.13
C MET A 1 -32.57 7.93 -1.94
N GLY A 2 -31.91 6.78 -1.99
CA GLY A 2 -32.21 5.64 -1.12
C GLY A 2 -31.16 5.44 -0.04
N ILE A 3 -31.65 5.10 1.15
CA ILE A 3 -30.99 4.80 2.42
C ILE A 3 -29.90 3.70 2.36
N LEU A 4 -29.56 3.19 1.17
CA LEU A 4 -28.55 2.15 0.91
C LEU A 4 -27.09 2.65 0.87
N ASN A 5 -26.86 3.97 0.76
CA ASN A 5 -25.50 4.54 0.86
C ASN A 5 -24.97 4.66 2.31
N ARG A 6 -25.79 4.29 3.32
CA ARG A 6 -25.41 4.31 4.75
C ARG A 6 -25.08 2.95 5.35
N LEU A 7 -25.20 1.85 4.60
CA LEU A 7 -24.92 0.48 5.08
C LEU A 7 -23.68 -0.15 4.43
N PHE A 8 -23.17 0.42 3.34
CA PHE A 8 -21.93 0.02 2.68
C PHE A 8 -20.84 1.10 2.80
N GLY A 9 -20.81 1.77 3.95
CA GLY A 9 -19.59 2.42 4.39
C GLY A 9 -18.51 1.35 4.40
N ARG A 10 -17.57 1.44 3.46
CA ARG A 10 -16.30 0.74 3.59
C ARG A 10 -15.72 1.25 4.91
N ASP A 11 -15.83 0.45 5.96
CA ASP A 11 -14.76 0.39 6.93
C ASP A 11 -13.55 -0.08 6.13
N LYS A 12 -12.83 0.91 5.58
CA LYS A 12 -11.46 0.74 5.17
C LYS A 12 -10.65 0.62 6.46
N ASP A 13 -10.83 -0.49 7.15
CA ASP A 13 -9.72 -1.13 7.86
C ASP A 13 -8.84 -1.78 6.78
N GLN A 14 -8.34 -0.95 5.85
CA GLN A 14 -6.99 -1.18 5.37
C GLN A 14 -6.11 -0.97 6.59
N PRO A 15 -5.13 -1.85 6.85
CA PRO A 15 -4.18 -1.60 7.92
C PRO A 15 -3.66 -0.18 7.69
N VAL A 16 -3.93 0.67 8.68
CA VAL A 16 -3.26 1.95 8.83
C VAL A 16 -1.79 1.59 8.68
N ASP A 17 -1.13 2.19 7.70
CA ASP A 17 0.31 2.16 7.58
C ASP A 17 0.86 2.46 8.98
N ASP A 18 1.49 1.48 9.64
CA ASP A 18 1.94 1.53 11.05
C ASP A 18 3.09 2.54 11.27
N GLY A 19 3.12 3.62 10.48
CA GLY A 19 3.86 4.83 10.76
C GLY A 19 3.32 5.48 12.03
N ALA A 20 4.21 6.10 12.80
CA ALA A 20 3.88 6.78 14.05
C ALA A 20 2.57 7.59 13.91
N GLU A 21 1.61 7.36 14.82
CA GLU A 21 0.25 7.93 14.77
C GLU A 21 0.23 9.37 14.23
N GLY A 22 -0.37 9.56 13.05
CA GLY A 22 -0.53 10.87 12.43
C GLY A 22 0.52 11.22 11.36
N LEU A 23 1.54 10.39 11.12
CA LEU A 23 2.42 10.54 9.96
C LEU A 23 1.67 10.17 8.67
N THR A 24 1.76 10.99 7.62
CA THR A 24 1.08 10.72 6.35
C THR A 24 1.98 11.01 5.18
N VAL A 25 2.25 9.99 4.36
CA VAL A 25 2.99 10.15 3.09
C VAL A 25 2.14 10.95 2.09
N LEU A 26 2.76 11.92 1.43
CA LEU A 26 2.11 12.76 0.44
C LEU A 26 1.99 12.05 -0.90
N SER A 27 0.88 12.29 -1.58
CA SER A 27 0.65 11.89 -2.97
C SER A 27 1.03 13.02 -3.93
N GLY A 28 1.33 12.67 -5.18
CA GLY A 28 1.65 13.65 -6.22
C GLY A 28 3.11 14.16 -6.23
N THR A 29 3.92 13.81 -5.23
CA THR A 29 5.33 14.22 -5.07
C THR A 29 6.22 13.81 -6.24
N THR A 30 5.88 12.73 -6.94
CA THR A 30 6.62 12.24 -8.12
C THR A 30 5.87 12.46 -9.43
N THR A 31 4.74 13.16 -9.41
CA THR A 31 3.90 13.41 -10.60
C THR A 31 3.57 14.90 -10.71
N THR A 32 2.40 15.32 -10.22
CA THR A 32 1.86 16.69 -10.39
C THR A 32 2.64 17.75 -9.64
N CYS A 33 3.32 17.39 -8.55
CA CYS A 33 4.09 18.31 -7.71
C CYS A 33 5.61 18.12 -7.84
N ARG A 34 6.07 17.25 -8.75
CA ARG A 34 7.48 16.82 -8.84
C ARG A 34 8.45 17.99 -8.94
N ASP A 35 8.21 18.92 -9.85
CA ASP A 35 9.18 19.97 -10.12
C ASP A 35 9.20 21.01 -8.97
N ALA A 36 8.04 21.30 -8.38
CA ALA A 36 7.92 22.19 -7.21
C ALA A 36 8.65 21.65 -5.98
N ILE A 37 8.43 20.37 -5.63
CA ILE A 37 9.10 19.77 -4.46
C ILE A 37 10.62 19.67 -4.67
N LEU A 38 11.09 19.39 -5.89
CA LEU A 38 12.52 19.34 -6.19
C LEU A 38 13.17 20.73 -6.14
N ALA A 39 12.49 21.76 -6.67
CA ALA A 39 12.95 23.13 -6.59
C ALA A 39 13.01 23.63 -5.14
N LEU A 40 11.99 23.33 -4.33
CA LEU A 40 11.98 23.60 -2.91
C LEU A 40 13.16 22.92 -2.20
N ALA A 41 13.35 21.61 -2.42
CA ALA A 41 14.44 20.87 -1.79
C ALA A 41 15.82 21.43 -2.18
N ALA A 42 15.99 21.87 -3.43
CA ALA A 42 17.24 22.51 -3.87
C ALA A 42 17.52 23.86 -3.19
N ARG A 43 16.49 24.67 -2.90
CA ARG A 43 16.66 25.91 -2.12
C ARG A 43 17.09 25.69 -0.67
N HIS A 44 16.86 24.48 -0.15
CA HIS A 44 17.24 24.05 1.19
C HIS A 44 18.47 23.13 1.19
N ASP A 45 19.28 23.17 0.14
CA ASP A 45 20.51 22.36 0.00
C ASP A 45 20.28 20.83 0.15
N ALA A 46 19.07 20.37 -0.19
CA ALA A 46 18.63 18.98 -0.04
C ALA A 46 18.34 18.33 -1.41
N SER A 47 19.22 18.49 -2.40
CA SER A 47 18.98 18.00 -3.78
C SER A 47 19.32 16.52 -4.01
N ASP A 48 20.37 16.00 -3.38
CA ASP A 48 20.79 14.59 -3.51
C ASP A 48 21.15 14.01 -2.14
N ALA A 49 20.66 12.79 -1.88
CA ALA A 49 20.57 12.21 -0.54
C ALA A 49 20.05 13.22 0.51
N GLY A 50 19.23 14.18 0.08
CA GLY A 50 18.84 15.33 0.87
C GLY A 50 17.76 14.98 1.88
N TYR A 51 17.72 15.76 2.95
CA TYR A 51 16.71 15.67 4.00
C TYR A 51 16.46 17.06 4.56
N VAL A 52 15.19 17.45 4.67
CA VAL A 52 14.82 18.72 5.28
C VAL A 52 13.48 18.60 5.99
N GLU A 53 13.35 19.30 7.12
CA GLU A 53 12.09 19.48 7.83
C GLU A 53 11.63 20.92 7.82
N LEU A 54 10.42 21.16 7.34
CA LEU A 54 9.89 22.50 7.08
C LEU A 54 8.53 22.69 7.76
N ASN A 55 8.19 23.96 7.99
CA ASN A 55 6.82 24.35 8.30
C ASN A 55 6.04 24.48 7.00
N GLY A 56 4.85 23.91 6.97
CA GLY A 56 3.93 24.02 5.86
C GLY A 56 2.52 24.36 6.32
N SER A 57 1.59 24.28 5.38
CA SER A 57 0.18 24.45 5.66
C SER A 57 -0.69 23.55 4.78
N LEU A 58 -1.81 23.09 5.31
CA LEU A 58 -2.81 22.31 4.61
C LEU A 58 -3.89 23.24 4.09
N GLN A 59 -4.25 23.11 2.82
CA GLN A 59 -5.26 23.95 2.16
C GLN A 59 -6.21 23.08 1.33
N ARG A 60 -7.52 23.32 1.45
CA ARG A 60 -8.51 22.65 0.61
C ARG A 60 -8.55 23.26 -0.77
N GLU A 61 -8.74 22.41 -1.78
CA GLU A 61 -8.90 22.84 -3.18
C GLU A 61 -10.26 22.39 -3.72
N PRO A 62 -11.36 23.09 -3.37
CA PRO A 62 -12.71 22.68 -3.77
C PRO A 62 -12.94 22.71 -5.28
N THR A 63 -12.09 23.44 -6.02
CA THR A 63 -12.11 23.54 -7.48
C THR A 63 -11.15 22.56 -8.16
N ASN A 64 -10.51 21.65 -7.41
CA ASN A 64 -9.59 20.67 -7.98
C ASN A 64 -10.37 19.71 -8.90
N PRO A 65 -9.97 19.60 -10.19
CA PRO A 65 -10.74 18.85 -11.18
C PRO A 65 -10.71 17.33 -10.96
N ALA A 66 -9.74 16.82 -10.21
CA ALA A 66 -9.61 15.39 -9.93
C ALA A 66 -10.38 14.96 -8.68
N ASP A 67 -10.36 15.79 -7.62
CA ASP A 67 -11.07 15.53 -6.37
C ASP A 67 -11.44 16.84 -5.67
N PRO A 68 -12.73 17.22 -5.56
CA PRO A 68 -13.14 18.44 -4.87
C PRO A 68 -12.88 18.41 -3.36
N ASN A 69 -12.53 17.26 -2.78
CA ASN A 69 -12.10 17.14 -1.38
C ASN A 69 -10.58 17.17 -1.21
N ALA A 70 -9.82 17.42 -2.27
CA ALA A 70 -8.37 17.46 -2.22
C ALA A 70 -7.86 18.46 -1.17
N VAL A 71 -6.88 18.00 -0.39
CA VAL A 71 -6.15 18.83 0.57
C VAL A 71 -4.70 18.90 0.11
N ALA A 72 -4.31 20.05 -0.40
CA ALA A 72 -2.96 20.37 -0.79
C ALA A 72 -2.08 20.63 0.43
N VAL A 73 -0.82 20.20 0.36
CA VAL A 73 0.22 20.56 1.33
C VAL A 73 1.11 21.61 0.68
N MET A 74 1.13 22.77 1.32
CA MET A 74 1.83 23.97 0.86
C MET A 74 3.06 24.22 1.73
N VAL A 75 4.21 24.49 1.13
CA VAL A 75 5.43 24.93 1.84
C VAL A 75 5.99 26.12 1.08
N GLU A 76 6.26 27.23 1.79
CA GLU A 76 6.75 28.48 1.17
C GLU A 76 5.87 28.99 0.01
N GLY A 77 4.56 28.74 0.07
CA GLY A 77 3.62 29.12 -0.98
C GLY A 77 3.56 28.15 -2.18
N GLU A 78 4.39 27.11 -2.20
CA GLU A 78 4.38 26.08 -3.25
C GLU A 78 3.63 24.83 -2.84
N ARG A 79 2.92 24.23 -3.79
CA ARG A 79 2.23 22.95 -3.59
C ARG A 79 3.22 21.80 -3.78
N ILE A 80 3.57 21.13 -2.69
CA ILE A 80 4.55 20.03 -2.70
C ILE A 80 3.91 18.64 -2.80
N GLY A 81 2.59 18.55 -2.60
CA GLY A 81 1.84 17.30 -2.70
C GLY A 81 0.41 17.45 -2.19
N TYR A 82 -0.29 16.33 -2.12
CA TYR A 82 -1.64 16.24 -1.57
C TYR A 82 -1.72 15.16 -0.50
N LEU A 83 -2.58 15.39 0.50
CA LEU A 83 -2.96 14.31 1.40
C LEU A 83 -3.68 13.20 0.62
N PRO A 84 -3.38 11.93 0.87
CA PRO A 84 -4.13 10.83 0.28
C PRO A 84 -5.58 10.88 0.75
N GLY A 85 -6.51 10.41 -0.09
CA GLY A 85 -7.96 10.59 0.14
C GLY A 85 -8.47 10.09 1.49
N TYR A 86 -7.82 9.09 2.11
CA TYR A 86 -8.18 8.60 3.45
C TYR A 86 -7.79 9.58 4.58
N ALA A 87 -6.79 10.42 4.38
CA ALA A 87 -6.27 11.34 5.39
C ALA A 87 -6.93 12.73 5.34
N THR A 88 -7.72 13.02 4.30
CA THR A 88 -8.36 14.34 4.11
C THR A 88 -9.36 14.68 5.23
N ALA A 89 -10.04 13.67 5.79
CA ALA A 89 -10.94 13.86 6.93
C ALA A 89 -10.18 14.24 8.21
N ALA A 90 -9.08 13.54 8.51
CA ALA A 90 -8.21 13.80 9.67
C ALA A 90 -7.51 15.17 9.58
N ALA A 91 -7.41 15.73 8.38
CA ALA A 91 -6.84 17.06 8.14
C ALA A 91 -7.67 18.19 8.75
N ASN A 92 -8.97 17.99 9.02
CA ASN A 92 -9.87 18.97 9.67
C ASN A 92 -9.63 20.43 9.22
N VAL A 93 -9.49 20.66 7.91
CA VAL A 93 -9.25 21.99 7.33
C VAL A 93 -10.58 22.54 6.79
N SER A 94 -10.92 23.79 7.12
CA SER A 94 -12.08 24.45 6.50
C SER A 94 -11.82 24.75 5.03
N THR A 95 -12.86 25.05 4.25
CA THR A 95 -12.74 25.35 2.80
C THR A 95 -12.10 26.71 2.50
N ILE A 96 -12.01 27.60 3.49
CA ILE A 96 -11.49 28.96 3.37
C ILE A 96 -10.21 29.13 4.21
N GLY A 97 -9.94 28.19 5.13
CA GLY A 97 -8.84 28.26 6.07
C GLY A 97 -7.62 27.46 5.64
N SER A 98 -6.55 27.67 6.40
CA SER A 98 -5.31 26.92 6.29
C SER A 98 -4.94 26.36 7.66
N ARG A 99 -4.40 25.15 7.72
CA ARG A 99 -3.94 24.51 8.97
C ARG A 99 -2.43 24.32 8.93
N ALA A 100 -1.70 24.85 9.91
CA ALA A 100 -0.27 24.63 10.00
C ALA A 100 0.06 23.13 10.11
N VAL A 101 1.17 22.72 9.51
CA VAL A 101 1.62 21.33 9.51
C VAL A 101 3.15 21.27 9.48
N ARG A 102 3.73 20.24 10.09
CA ARG A 102 5.15 19.93 9.92
C ARG A 102 5.33 18.99 8.75
N VAL A 103 6.33 19.25 7.93
CA VAL A 103 6.64 18.49 6.72
C VAL A 103 8.07 17.98 6.80
N GLN A 104 8.27 16.74 6.38
CA GLN A 104 9.58 16.13 6.18
C GLN A 104 9.73 15.77 4.70
N ILE A 105 10.85 16.15 4.08
CA ILE A 105 11.14 15.89 2.67
C ILE A 105 12.44 15.12 2.57
N PHE A 106 12.45 14.07 1.76
CA PHE A 106 13.64 13.33 1.36
C PHE A 106 13.83 13.40 -0.14
N THR A 107 15.09 13.53 -0.57
CA THR A 107 15.46 13.45 -1.98
C THR A 107 16.53 12.40 -2.22
N GLU A 108 16.57 11.88 -3.44
CA GLU A 108 17.60 10.94 -3.88
C GLU A 108 17.79 11.04 -5.40
N MET A 109 19.04 11.05 -5.85
CA MET A 109 19.36 10.89 -7.26
C MET A 109 19.27 9.41 -7.66
N LEU A 110 18.19 9.03 -8.34
CA LEU A 110 18.02 7.68 -8.87
C LEU A 110 18.56 7.60 -10.32
N PRO A 111 18.82 6.39 -10.87
CA PRO A 111 19.22 6.23 -12.26
C PRO A 111 18.24 6.84 -13.29
N LYS A 112 16.96 7.02 -12.91
CA LYS A 112 15.92 7.65 -13.73
C LYS A 112 15.80 9.17 -13.52
N GLY A 113 16.69 9.76 -12.73
CA GLY A 113 16.68 11.17 -12.35
C GLY A 113 16.29 11.41 -10.89
N PRO A 114 16.23 12.69 -10.48
CA PRO A 114 15.97 13.05 -9.09
C PRO A 114 14.54 12.68 -8.68
N ARG A 115 14.42 12.22 -7.45
CA ARG A 115 13.16 11.88 -6.80
C ARG A 115 13.05 12.62 -5.47
N ALA A 116 11.85 13.06 -5.16
CA ALA A 116 11.50 13.56 -3.84
C ALA A 116 10.25 12.83 -3.31
N GLU A 117 10.24 12.59 -2.01
CA GLU A 117 9.07 12.14 -1.26
C GLU A 117 8.92 12.97 -0.01
N ALA A 118 7.68 13.18 0.42
CA ALA A 118 7.38 14.03 1.54
C ALA A 118 6.31 13.40 2.43
N TRP A 119 6.38 13.74 3.70
CA TRP A 119 5.44 13.36 4.73
C TRP A 119 4.93 14.60 5.44
N ALA A 120 3.65 14.58 5.80
CA ALA A 120 3.04 15.58 6.67
C ALA A 120 2.67 14.94 8.02
N TRP A 121 2.92 15.67 9.10
CA TRP A 121 2.49 15.27 10.43
C TRP A 121 1.11 15.84 10.74
N LEU A 122 0.10 14.96 10.77
CA LEU A 122 -1.29 15.27 11.09
C LEU A 122 -1.66 14.94 12.55
N GLY A 123 -0.73 14.41 13.33
CA GLY A 123 -0.95 14.03 14.73
C GLY A 123 -1.15 15.24 15.65
N ASN A 124 -1.98 15.07 16.68
CA ASN A 124 -2.25 16.11 17.69
C ASN A 124 -1.21 16.11 18.83
N GLY A 125 -0.33 15.11 18.89
CA GLY A 125 0.70 14.95 19.91
C GLY A 125 2.06 15.53 19.50
N SER A 126 3.08 15.23 20.32
CA SER A 126 4.47 15.57 20.00
C SER A 126 4.89 14.93 18.69
N LEU A 127 5.54 15.72 17.83
CA LEU A 127 6.06 15.28 16.54
C LEU A 127 7.00 14.09 16.71
N ARG A 128 6.70 12.98 16.04
CA ARG A 128 7.56 11.79 15.97
C ARG A 128 7.70 11.34 14.53
N TRP A 129 8.87 11.58 13.96
CA TRP A 129 9.18 11.08 12.64
C TRP A 129 9.60 9.62 12.72
N GLU A 130 9.02 8.80 11.84
CA GLU A 130 9.49 7.44 11.57
C GLU A 130 10.88 7.48 10.90
N TRP A 131 11.06 8.43 9.98
CA TRP A 131 12.28 8.60 9.22
C TRP A 131 13.13 9.73 9.78
N THR A 132 14.44 9.56 9.65
CA THR A 132 15.44 10.56 10.07
C THR A 132 16.50 10.71 8.98
N SER A 133 17.43 11.64 9.15
CA SER A 133 18.57 11.79 8.24
C SER A 133 19.42 10.52 8.14
N THR A 134 19.48 9.70 9.20
CA THR A 134 20.26 8.45 9.26
C THR A 134 19.42 7.20 9.01
N ASN A 135 18.13 7.21 9.37
CA ASN A 135 17.16 6.15 9.03
C ASN A 135 16.22 6.66 7.92
N ARG A 136 16.66 6.55 6.67
CA ARG A 136 15.95 7.13 5.51
C ARG A 136 14.87 6.20 4.96
N PRO A 137 13.79 6.74 4.38
CA PRO A 137 12.80 5.92 3.71
C PRO A 137 13.39 5.29 2.44
N PRO A 138 12.90 4.11 2.02
CA PRO A 138 13.26 3.54 0.73
C PRO A 138 12.70 4.40 -0.42
N MET A 139 13.57 5.01 -1.24
CA MET A 139 13.12 5.94 -2.29
C MET A 139 12.86 5.29 -3.65
N SER A 140 13.59 4.22 -3.99
CA SER A 140 13.40 3.54 -5.28
C SER A 140 12.33 2.44 -5.20
N SER A 141 11.68 2.11 -6.32
CA SER A 141 10.71 1.01 -6.36
C SER A 141 11.33 -0.33 -5.95
N LYS A 142 12.63 -0.56 -6.24
CA LYS A 142 13.36 -1.75 -5.81
C LYS A 142 13.62 -1.74 -4.30
N ALA A 143 14.05 -0.60 -3.75
CA ALA A 143 14.26 -0.44 -2.31
C ALA A 143 12.94 -0.61 -1.53
N LYS A 144 11.83 -0.06 -2.04
CA LYS A 144 10.50 -0.21 -1.43
C LYS A 144 10.04 -1.67 -1.42
N ALA A 145 10.24 -2.38 -2.52
CA ALA A 145 9.95 -3.82 -2.59
C ALA A 145 10.79 -4.62 -1.59
N ALA A 146 12.10 -4.33 -1.51
CA ALA A 146 12.99 -4.99 -0.56
C ALA A 146 12.60 -4.72 0.90
N ALA A 147 12.30 -3.46 1.25
CA ALA A 147 11.86 -3.07 2.59
C ALA A 147 10.53 -3.74 2.97
N HIS A 148 9.55 -3.77 2.06
CA HIS A 148 8.28 -4.46 2.28
C HIS A 148 8.47 -5.97 2.48
N HIS A 149 9.34 -6.59 1.68
CA HIS A 149 9.66 -8.01 1.84
C HIS A 149 10.29 -8.27 3.21
N GLU A 150 11.33 -7.53 3.59
CA GLU A 150 11.99 -7.72 4.89
C GLU A 150 11.03 -7.45 6.06
N GLY A 151 10.18 -6.42 5.98
CA GLY A 151 9.16 -6.17 7.00
C GLY A 151 8.17 -7.33 7.16
N SER A 152 7.77 -7.97 6.05
CA SER A 152 6.94 -9.18 6.10
C SER A 152 7.66 -10.35 6.76
N ARG A 153 8.96 -10.52 6.47
CA ARG A 153 9.79 -11.58 7.05
C ARG A 153 10.02 -11.36 8.55
N GLU A 154 10.30 -10.13 8.97
CA GLU A 154 10.46 -9.79 10.37
C GLU A 154 9.16 -10.04 11.15
N MET A 155 8.02 -9.58 10.62
CA MET A 155 6.72 -9.81 11.24
C MET A 155 6.43 -11.30 11.47
N VAL A 156 6.71 -12.14 10.47
CA VAL A 156 6.57 -13.59 10.57
C VAL A 156 7.54 -14.16 11.60
N ARG A 157 8.81 -13.76 11.54
CA ARG A 157 9.85 -14.22 12.46
C ARG A 157 9.51 -13.90 13.91
N GLU A 158 9.13 -12.65 14.20
CA GLU A 158 8.66 -12.23 15.52
C GLU A 158 7.41 -12.98 15.95
N GLY A 159 6.43 -13.13 15.04
CA GLY A 159 5.20 -13.85 15.30
C GLY A 159 5.43 -15.29 15.71
N LEU A 160 6.36 -15.97 15.06
CA LEU A 160 6.79 -17.33 15.41
C LEU A 160 7.60 -17.36 16.71
N ALA A 161 8.50 -16.39 16.93
CA ALA A 161 9.35 -16.33 18.12
C ALA A 161 8.58 -16.05 19.42
N ARG A 162 7.47 -15.29 19.36
CA ARG A 162 6.62 -15.00 20.52
C ARG A 162 5.94 -16.24 21.13
N GLY A 163 5.86 -17.34 20.39
CA GLY A 163 5.26 -18.60 20.87
C GLY A 163 3.74 -18.53 21.06
N GLY A 164 3.18 -19.56 21.71
CA GLY A 164 1.76 -19.63 22.07
C GLY A 164 0.78 -19.57 20.89
N GLN A 165 -0.37 -18.94 21.12
CA GLN A 165 -1.43 -18.82 20.10
C GLN A 165 -0.96 -18.06 18.86
N ARG A 166 -0.14 -17.01 19.04
CA ARG A 166 0.37 -16.19 17.92
C ARG A 166 1.27 -17.01 17.00
N ALA A 167 2.19 -17.79 17.55
CA ALA A 167 3.02 -18.68 16.74
C ALA A 167 2.18 -19.77 16.05
N ALA A 168 1.14 -20.30 16.73
CA ALA A 168 0.23 -21.26 16.12
C ALA A 168 -0.55 -20.64 14.93
N GLU A 169 -0.94 -19.37 15.00
CA GLU A 169 -1.55 -18.63 13.89
C GLU A 169 -0.62 -18.54 12.68
N PHE A 170 0.62 -18.11 12.88
CA PHE A 170 1.62 -18.05 11.80
C PHE A 170 1.97 -19.43 11.26
N ASN A 171 2.11 -20.45 12.11
CA ASN A 171 2.41 -21.81 11.66
C ASN A 171 1.35 -22.36 10.69
N ARG A 172 0.07 -21.97 10.81
CA ARG A 172 -0.96 -22.38 9.84
C ARG A 172 -0.69 -21.87 8.43
N GLY A 173 -0.03 -20.72 8.29
CA GLY A 173 0.30 -20.13 6.99
C GLY A 173 1.64 -20.59 6.39
N MET A 174 2.35 -21.50 7.06
CA MET A 174 3.65 -22.00 6.59
C MET A 174 3.46 -23.08 5.52
N VAL A 175 4.18 -22.95 4.41
CA VAL A 175 4.24 -23.95 3.34
C VAL A 175 5.69 -24.11 2.92
N ASN A 176 6.20 -25.35 2.96
CA ASN A 176 7.60 -25.67 2.62
C ASN A 176 8.63 -24.81 3.36
N GLY A 177 8.36 -24.48 4.63
CA GLY A 177 9.27 -23.69 5.47
C GLY A 177 9.23 -22.18 5.23
N VAL A 178 8.31 -21.66 4.40
CA VAL A 178 8.13 -20.23 4.15
C VAL A 178 6.68 -19.84 4.44
N HIS A 179 6.45 -18.69 5.08
CA HIS A 179 5.09 -18.20 5.30
C HIS A 179 4.54 -17.54 4.03
N TYR A 180 3.26 -17.74 3.73
CA TYR A 180 2.68 -17.20 2.49
C TYR A 180 2.82 -15.66 2.35
N LEU A 181 2.82 -14.92 3.47
CA LEU A 181 3.02 -13.47 3.48
C LEU A 181 4.38 -13.04 2.90
N GLU A 182 5.41 -13.89 3.01
CA GLU A 182 6.74 -13.60 2.48
C GLU A 182 6.81 -13.75 0.95
N LEU A 183 5.84 -14.42 0.32
CA LEU A 183 5.89 -14.80 -1.09
C LEU A 183 5.43 -13.68 -2.06
N ALA A 184 4.86 -12.58 -1.57
CA ALA A 184 4.28 -11.56 -2.43
C ALA A 184 5.31 -10.87 -3.35
N GLU A 185 6.47 -10.47 -2.82
CA GLU A 185 7.54 -9.84 -3.61
C GLU A 185 8.28 -10.84 -4.53
N PRO A 186 8.66 -12.06 -4.07
CA PRO A 186 9.18 -13.11 -4.97
C PRO A 186 8.28 -13.40 -6.18
N ILE A 187 6.96 -13.49 -5.98
CA ILE A 187 6.00 -13.66 -7.08
C ILE A 187 6.05 -12.47 -8.04
N LYS A 188 6.10 -11.23 -7.53
CA LYS A 188 6.18 -10.03 -8.38
C LYS A 188 7.48 -10.00 -9.18
N GLU A 189 8.60 -10.43 -8.60
CA GLU A 189 9.90 -10.49 -9.27
C GLU A 189 9.92 -11.51 -10.41
N LEU A 190 9.54 -12.77 -10.15
CA LEU A 190 9.44 -13.80 -11.19
C LEU A 190 8.53 -13.38 -12.35
N LYS A 191 7.41 -12.71 -12.04
CA LYS A 191 6.51 -12.15 -13.07
C LYS A 191 7.15 -11.05 -13.91
N ARG A 192 8.04 -10.23 -13.35
CA ARG A 192 8.78 -9.19 -14.10
C ARG A 192 9.85 -9.82 -15.01
N GLU A 193 10.44 -10.93 -14.57
CA GLU A 193 11.41 -11.73 -15.33
C GLU A 193 10.76 -12.67 -16.36
N ASN A 194 9.42 -12.64 -16.49
CA ASN A 194 8.65 -13.54 -17.35
C ASN A 194 8.82 -15.04 -17.03
N ARG A 195 9.25 -15.37 -15.81
CA ARG A 195 9.34 -16.74 -15.26
C ARG A 195 7.99 -17.17 -14.71
N LEU A 196 7.01 -17.28 -15.61
CA LEU A 196 5.60 -17.40 -15.25
C LEU A 196 5.25 -18.73 -14.56
N GLU A 197 5.84 -19.85 -14.97
CA GLU A 197 5.59 -21.15 -14.33
C GLU A 197 6.10 -21.15 -12.87
N GLU A 198 7.31 -20.68 -12.63
CA GLU A 198 7.86 -20.58 -11.27
C GLU A 198 7.07 -19.60 -10.40
N ALA A 199 6.59 -18.49 -10.99
CA ALA A 199 5.69 -17.58 -10.28
C ALA A 199 4.36 -18.25 -9.92
N LEU A 200 3.85 -19.14 -10.79
CA LEU A 200 2.63 -19.90 -10.55
C LEU A 200 2.80 -20.91 -9.41
N ASP A 201 3.94 -21.61 -9.37
CA ASP A 201 4.28 -22.54 -8.27
C ASP A 201 4.29 -21.80 -6.92
N LEU A 202 4.91 -20.62 -6.86
CA LEU A 202 4.86 -19.79 -5.65
C LEU A 202 3.45 -19.30 -5.32
N CYS A 203 2.62 -18.96 -6.32
CA CYS A 203 1.24 -18.61 -6.07
C CYS A 203 0.46 -19.78 -5.46
N HIS A 204 0.65 -21.01 -5.96
CA HIS A 204 -0.02 -22.18 -5.41
C HIS A 204 0.42 -22.50 -3.97
N ALA A 205 1.71 -22.39 -3.66
CA ALA A 205 2.21 -22.51 -2.30
C ALA A 205 1.59 -21.43 -1.38
N ALA A 206 1.53 -20.18 -1.86
CA ALA A 206 0.95 -19.08 -1.09
C ALA A 206 -0.57 -19.25 -0.87
N ILE A 207 -1.31 -19.73 -1.88
CA ILE A 207 -2.74 -20.04 -1.78
C ILE A 207 -2.96 -21.10 -0.70
N GLN A 208 -2.17 -22.18 -0.69
CA GLN A 208 -2.28 -23.22 0.34
C GLN A 208 -2.09 -22.64 1.76
N GLY A 209 -1.07 -21.80 1.96
CA GLY A 209 -0.84 -21.15 3.26
C GLY A 209 -1.97 -20.20 3.65
N ALA A 210 -2.45 -19.37 2.71
CA ALA A 210 -3.53 -18.42 2.94
C ALA A 210 -4.88 -19.11 3.25
N GLU A 211 -5.16 -20.26 2.63
CA GLU A 211 -6.36 -21.04 2.91
C GLU A 211 -6.32 -21.69 4.30
N ALA A 212 -5.13 -22.16 4.73
CA ALA A 212 -4.93 -22.75 6.04
C ALA A 212 -4.95 -21.71 7.18
N SER A 213 -4.51 -20.47 6.91
CA SER A 213 -4.47 -19.39 7.90
C SER A 213 -5.77 -18.59 8.07
N ARG A 214 -6.80 -18.85 7.25
CA ARG A 214 -7.97 -17.97 7.05
C ARG A 214 -8.84 -17.67 8.29
N ASP A 215 -8.77 -18.48 9.34
CA ASP A 215 -9.49 -18.28 10.62
C ASP A 215 -10.97 -17.82 10.48
N GLY A 216 -11.74 -18.56 9.69
CA GLY A 216 -13.16 -18.26 9.43
C GLY A 216 -13.44 -17.15 8.41
N ARG A 217 -12.43 -16.41 7.98
CA ARG A 217 -12.51 -15.40 6.90
C ARG A 217 -12.22 -16.02 5.54
N GLU A 218 -12.36 -15.21 4.50
CA GLU A 218 -11.88 -15.54 3.16
C GLU A 218 -10.34 -15.66 3.13
N PRO A 219 -9.79 -16.58 2.32
CA PRO A 219 -8.35 -16.62 2.09
C PRO A 219 -7.88 -15.29 1.47
N ALA A 220 -6.64 -14.88 1.77
CA ALA A 220 -6.06 -13.66 1.19
C ALA A 220 -6.17 -13.66 -0.35
N PRO A 221 -6.94 -12.74 -0.96
CA PRO A 221 -7.32 -12.84 -2.37
C PRO A 221 -6.15 -12.61 -3.34
N PHE A 222 -5.12 -11.88 -2.91
CA PHE A 222 -4.00 -11.47 -3.74
C PHE A 222 -3.36 -12.64 -4.50
N TYR A 223 -3.07 -13.76 -3.84
CA TYR A 223 -2.36 -14.89 -4.47
C TYR A 223 -3.22 -15.62 -5.51
N THR A 224 -4.51 -15.77 -5.24
CA THR A 224 -5.48 -16.30 -6.22
C THR A 224 -5.60 -15.36 -7.43
N GLU A 225 -5.66 -14.05 -7.21
CA GLU A 225 -5.68 -13.07 -8.30
C GLU A 225 -4.39 -13.14 -9.14
N GLN A 226 -3.22 -13.27 -8.50
CA GLN A 226 -1.95 -13.42 -9.21
C GLN A 226 -1.90 -14.73 -10.02
N ALA A 227 -2.32 -15.85 -9.43
CA ALA A 227 -2.40 -17.14 -10.13
C ALA A 227 -3.31 -17.04 -11.36
N ALA A 228 -4.52 -16.48 -11.21
CA ALA A 228 -5.45 -16.30 -12.32
C ALA A 228 -4.85 -15.44 -13.46
N ILE A 229 -4.16 -14.34 -13.12
CA ILE A 229 -3.45 -13.51 -14.11
C ILE A 229 -2.36 -14.30 -14.83
N ILE A 230 -1.59 -15.14 -14.12
CA ILE A 230 -0.51 -15.95 -14.70
C ILE A 230 -1.09 -17.04 -15.60
N LEU A 231 -2.09 -17.79 -15.14
CA LEU A 231 -2.76 -18.85 -15.90
C LEU A 231 -3.36 -18.31 -17.20
N ARG A 232 -3.98 -17.12 -17.13
CA ARG A 232 -4.45 -16.41 -18.34
C ARG A 232 -3.31 -16.13 -19.32
N LYS A 233 -2.15 -15.65 -18.85
CA LYS A 233 -0.99 -15.37 -19.71
C LYS A 233 -0.41 -16.64 -20.33
N LEU A 234 -0.50 -17.77 -19.62
CA LEU A 234 -0.10 -19.09 -20.10
C LEU A 234 -1.14 -19.76 -21.01
N GLY A 235 -2.32 -19.13 -21.23
CA GLY A 235 -3.41 -19.70 -22.03
C GLY A 235 -4.17 -20.84 -21.34
N ARG A 236 -3.93 -21.08 -20.04
CA ARG A 236 -4.54 -22.16 -19.25
C ARG A 236 -5.88 -21.72 -18.66
N ARG A 237 -6.88 -21.56 -19.52
CA ARG A 237 -8.21 -21.03 -19.14
C ARG A 237 -8.91 -21.89 -18.09
N ASP A 238 -8.89 -23.21 -18.25
CA ASP A 238 -9.59 -24.12 -17.33
C ASP A 238 -8.98 -24.06 -15.93
N ASP A 239 -7.66 -23.94 -15.85
CA ASP A 239 -6.95 -23.74 -14.58
C ASP A 239 -7.26 -22.36 -13.97
N GLU A 240 -7.37 -21.29 -14.79
CA GLU A 240 -7.80 -19.95 -14.33
C GLU A 240 -9.20 -20.04 -13.67
N ILE A 241 -10.13 -20.77 -14.29
CA ILE A 241 -11.47 -21.00 -13.75
C ILE A 241 -11.39 -21.80 -12.45
N ALA A 242 -10.62 -22.89 -12.43
CA ALA A 242 -10.50 -23.77 -11.28
C ALA A 242 -9.94 -23.05 -10.05
N VAL A 243 -8.91 -22.21 -10.21
CA VAL A 243 -8.31 -21.47 -9.08
C VAL A 243 -9.26 -20.41 -8.50
N LEU A 244 -10.04 -19.73 -9.35
CA LEU A 244 -11.04 -18.75 -8.91
C LEU A 244 -12.21 -19.42 -8.19
N GLN A 245 -12.69 -20.55 -8.71
CA GLN A 245 -13.75 -21.36 -8.08
C GLN A 245 -13.32 -21.90 -6.71
N ARG A 246 -12.07 -22.38 -6.60
CA ARG A 246 -11.50 -22.85 -5.32
C ARG A 246 -11.57 -21.77 -4.25
N TRP A 247 -11.18 -20.54 -4.57
CA TRP A 247 -11.25 -19.43 -3.61
C TRP A 247 -12.69 -19.10 -3.20
N LEU A 248 -13.62 -19.02 -4.15
CA LEU A 248 -15.03 -18.71 -3.86
C LEU A 248 -15.69 -19.77 -2.97
N LYS A 249 -15.30 -21.04 -3.10
CA LYS A 249 -15.77 -22.12 -2.23
C LYS A 249 -15.41 -21.89 -0.76
N LEU A 250 -14.25 -21.31 -0.50
CA LEU A 250 -13.74 -21.02 0.84
C LEU A 250 -14.15 -19.64 1.37
N CYS A 251 -14.56 -18.74 0.48
CA CYS A 251 -15.07 -17.42 0.85
C CYS A 251 -16.43 -17.54 1.57
N PRO A 252 -16.62 -16.88 2.73
CA PRO A 252 -17.93 -16.80 3.40
C PRO A 252 -18.99 -16.20 2.47
N PRO A 253 -20.27 -16.66 2.52
CA PRO A 253 -21.32 -16.19 1.62
C PRO A 253 -21.46 -14.67 1.56
N GLU A 254 -21.35 -14.01 2.71
CA GLU A 254 -21.43 -12.55 2.87
C GLU A 254 -20.37 -11.79 2.05
N HIS A 255 -19.24 -12.42 1.75
CA HIS A 255 -18.10 -11.81 1.05
C HIS A 255 -17.92 -12.32 -0.38
N ARG A 256 -18.77 -13.25 -0.85
CA ARG A 256 -18.70 -13.79 -2.22
C ARG A 256 -19.15 -12.76 -3.24
N ASP A 257 -20.30 -12.15 -2.98
CA ASP A 257 -20.96 -11.24 -3.88
C ASP A 257 -20.22 -9.90 -3.96
N GLY A 258 -19.97 -9.43 -5.18
CA GLY A 258 -19.21 -8.19 -5.42
C GLY A 258 -17.68 -8.32 -5.31
N SER A 259 -17.15 -9.51 -5.00
CA SER A 259 -15.71 -9.76 -5.04
C SER A 259 -15.16 -9.62 -6.47
N ARG A 260 -13.92 -9.11 -6.61
CA ARG A 260 -13.23 -9.02 -7.91
C ARG A 260 -13.04 -10.40 -8.54
N ILE A 261 -12.75 -11.41 -7.72
CA ILE A 261 -12.64 -12.82 -8.10
C ILE A 261 -13.97 -13.35 -8.65
N GLY A 262 -15.09 -13.09 -7.96
CA GLY A 262 -16.43 -13.46 -8.44
C GLY A 262 -16.78 -12.82 -9.78
N ALA A 263 -16.59 -11.50 -9.90
CA ALA A 263 -16.84 -10.77 -11.15
C ALA A 263 -15.97 -11.29 -12.31
N ARG A 264 -14.72 -11.67 -12.03
CA ARG A 264 -13.82 -12.26 -13.03
C ARG A 264 -14.32 -13.62 -13.49
N LEU A 265 -14.73 -14.48 -12.57
CA LEU A 265 -15.24 -15.82 -12.88
C LEU A 265 -16.50 -15.75 -13.75
N VAL A 266 -17.45 -14.87 -13.42
CA VAL A 266 -18.65 -14.65 -14.24
C VAL A 266 -18.28 -14.31 -15.69
N LYS A 267 -17.29 -13.44 -15.89
CA LYS A 267 -16.79 -13.07 -17.23
C LYS A 267 -16.08 -14.21 -17.97
N LEU A 268 -15.57 -15.23 -17.28
CA LEU A 268 -14.95 -16.40 -17.90
C LEU A 268 -15.96 -17.51 -18.20
N MET A 269 -17.13 -17.49 -17.58
CA MET A 269 -18.17 -18.49 -17.80
C MET A 269 -19.25 -18.05 -18.79
N GLY A 270 -19.41 -16.74 -19.01
CA GLY A 270 -20.17 -16.17 -20.12
C GLY A 270 -19.31 -15.88 -21.34
#